data_AF-A0A350DHV0-F1
#
_entry.id   AF-A0A350DHV0-F1
#
_cell.length_a   1.000
_cell.length_b   1.000
_cell.length_c   1.000
_cell.angle_alpha   90.00
_cell.angle_beta   90.00
_cell.angle_gamma   90.00
#
_symmetry.space_group_name_H-M   'P 1'
#
loop_
_entity.id
_entity.type
_entity.pdbx_description
1 polymer ?
#
loop_
_entity_poly.entity_id
_entity_poly.type
_entity_poly.pdbx_seq_one_letter_code
_entity_poly.pdbx_strand_id
1 'polypeptide(L)'
;ARLFTRIAAMGYAIPGSVVAVGILIPFAWLDNALNTWLHTHYDKIIGLVFSGTAFILIYAYVVRFLAVSFNAVEASLGKVTPSMDAASRTLGQTAGGTLRRIHTPLMRSSLLAAGILVFVDVMKELPATIILRPFNFDTLAVRAHSLASDERLAEASTASLTIVVVGI
;
A
#
# COMPACT_ATOMS: atom_id res chain seq x y z
N ALA A 1 9.94 15.65 13.55
CA ALA A 1 9.93 15.29 12.12
C ALA A 1 10.79 14.06 11.81
N ARG A 2 12.12 14.10 12.04
CA ARG A 2 13.06 13.01 11.65
C ARG A 2 12.79 11.62 12.23
N LEU A 3 12.17 11.53 13.41
CA LEU A 3 11.80 10.24 14.01
C LEU A 3 10.65 9.57 13.26
N PHE A 4 9.61 10.33 12.90
CA PHE A 4 8.46 9.82 12.15
C PHE A 4 8.85 9.35 10.74
N THR A 5 9.76 10.06 10.07
CA THR A 5 10.26 9.66 8.75
C THR A 5 11.11 8.39 8.82
N ARG A 6 11.94 8.24 9.87
CA ARG A 6 12.65 6.98 10.14
C ARG A 6 11.70 5.82 10.39
N ILE A 7 10.65 6.03 11.19
CA ILE A 7 9.64 5.00 11.45
C ILE A 7 8.92 4.60 10.17
N ALA A 8 8.53 5.57 9.33
CA ALA A 8 7.90 5.31 8.04
C ALA A 8 8.83 4.55 7.07
N ALA A 9 10.14 4.80 7.12
CA ALA A 9 11.13 4.12 6.29
C ALA A 9 11.42 2.66 6.71
N MET A 10 11.10 2.27 7.96
CA MET A 10 11.39 0.91 8.45
C MET A 10 10.63 -0.17 7.69
N GLY A 11 9.45 0.13 7.14
CA GLY A 11 8.63 -0.82 6.40
C GLY A 11 9.34 -1.46 5.19
N TYR A 12 10.32 -0.76 4.61
CA TYR A 12 11.14 -1.27 3.51
C TYR A 12 12.18 -2.32 3.95
N ALA A 13 12.69 -2.20 5.17
CA ALA A 13 13.71 -3.11 5.70
C ALA A 13 13.11 -4.44 6.20
N ILE A 14 11.80 -4.48 6.43
CA ILE A 14 11.10 -5.65 6.96
C ILE A 14 10.71 -6.58 5.81
N PRO A 15 11.02 -7.89 5.89
CA PRO A 15 10.55 -8.87 4.90
C PRO A 15 9.01 -8.85 4.79
N GLY A 16 8.49 -9.03 3.56
CA GLY A 16 7.04 -8.95 3.32
C GLY A 16 6.23 -9.95 4.15
N SER A 17 6.80 -11.13 4.39
CA SER A 17 6.21 -12.15 5.27
C SER A 17 6.10 -11.70 6.73
N VAL A 18 7.10 -10.99 7.25
CA VAL A 18 7.09 -10.46 8.62
C VAL A 18 6.05 -9.36 8.76
N VAL A 19 5.96 -8.46 7.77
CA VAL A 19 4.90 -7.44 7.71
C VAL A 19 3.52 -8.11 7.70
N ALA A 20 3.35 -9.14 6.87
CA ALA A 20 2.09 -9.87 6.78
C ALA A 20 1.67 -10.51 8.09
N VAL A 21 2.54 -11.29 8.74
CA VAL A 21 2.22 -11.92 10.03
C VAL A 21 1.99 -10.86 11.11
N GLY A 22 2.80 -9.81 11.14
CA GLY A 22 2.67 -8.71 12.09
C GLY A 22 1.36 -7.94 11.96
N ILE A 23 0.76 -7.89 10.77
CA ILE A 23 -0.54 -7.27 10.51
C ILE A 23 -1.68 -8.27 10.72
N LEU A 24 -1.51 -9.52 10.31
CA LEU A 24 -2.53 -10.56 10.40
C LEU A 24 -3.00 -10.79 11.83
N ILE A 25 -2.06 -10.92 12.78
CA ILE A 25 -2.39 -11.25 14.17
C ILE A 25 -3.27 -10.17 14.82
N PRO A 26 -2.93 -8.86 14.79
CA PRO A 26 -3.79 -7.82 15.33
C PRO A 26 -5.15 -7.71 14.64
N PHE A 27 -5.20 -7.82 13.31
CA PHE A 27 -6.45 -7.69 12.57
C PHE A 27 -7.38 -8.89 12.78
N ALA A 28 -6.84 -10.10 12.87
CA ALA A 28 -7.61 -11.29 13.25
C ALA A 28 -8.15 -11.16 14.68
N TRP A 29 -7.35 -10.63 15.61
CA TRP A 29 -7.84 -10.33 16.97
C TRP A 29 -8.96 -9.30 16.96
N LEU A 30 -8.82 -8.23 16.17
CA LEU A 30 -9.84 -7.19 16.03
C LEU A 30 -11.16 -7.73 15.45
N ASP A 31 -11.11 -8.55 14.41
CA ASP A 31 -12.29 -9.21 13.85
C ASP A 31 -13.00 -10.07 14.91
N ASN A 32 -12.25 -10.85 15.69
CA ASN A 32 -12.83 -11.68 16.75
C ASN A 32 -13.41 -10.84 17.90
N ALA A 33 -12.75 -9.75 18.28
CA ALA A 33 -13.26 -8.83 19.30
C ALA A 33 -14.57 -8.17 18.86
N LEU A 34 -14.64 -7.73 17.60
CA LEU A 34 -15.85 -7.16 17.02
C LEU A 34 -16.99 -8.18 16.90
N ASN A 35 -16.68 -9.39 16.45
CA ASN A 35 -17.67 -10.47 16.40
C ASN A 35 -18.22 -10.79 17.79
N THR A 36 -17.36 -10.87 18.82
CA THR A 36 -17.78 -11.11 20.21
C THR A 36 -18.67 -9.99 20.74
N TRP A 37 -18.29 -8.73 20.47
CA TRP A 37 -19.07 -7.58 20.89
C TRP A 37 -20.44 -7.50 20.19
N LEU A 38 -20.48 -7.76 18.87
CA LEU A 38 -21.72 -7.75 18.10
C LEU A 38 -22.63 -8.93 18.44
N HIS A 39 -22.07 -10.11 18.70
CA HIS A 39 -22.83 -11.26 19.14
C HIS A 39 -23.49 -10.99 20.50
N THR A 40 -22.77 -10.36 21.44
CA THR A 40 -23.31 -10.08 22.78
C THR A 40 -24.38 -8.98 22.79
N HIS A 41 -24.29 -8.00 21.89
CA HIS A 41 -25.23 -6.86 21.89
C HIS A 41 -26.37 -6.97 20.86
N TYR A 42 -26.15 -7.70 19.76
CA TYR A 42 -27.03 -7.70 18.59
C TYR A 42 -27.31 -9.10 18.01
N ASP A 43 -26.77 -10.17 18.62
CA ASP A 43 -26.90 -11.57 18.17
C ASP A 43 -26.49 -11.77 16.68
N LYS A 44 -25.51 -10.97 16.22
CA LYS A 44 -25.01 -10.99 14.83
C LYS A 44 -23.54 -11.39 14.77
N ILE A 45 -23.20 -12.25 13.82
CA ILE A 45 -21.84 -12.63 13.46
C ILE A 45 -21.53 -12.06 12.07
N ILE A 46 -20.52 -11.20 11.99
CA ILE A 46 -20.12 -10.51 10.74
C ILE A 46 -18.93 -11.18 10.04
N GLY A 47 -18.23 -12.09 10.74
CA GLY A 47 -17.10 -12.83 10.19
C GLY A 47 -15.80 -12.02 10.14
N LEU A 48 -14.87 -12.43 9.28
CA LEU A 48 -13.54 -11.82 9.14
C LEU A 48 -13.57 -10.62 8.19
N VAL A 49 -14.12 -9.50 8.65
CA VAL A 49 -14.35 -8.32 7.80
C VAL A 49 -13.03 -7.65 7.40
N PHE A 50 -12.05 -7.59 8.30
CA PHE A 50 -10.75 -6.99 7.99
C PHE A 50 -9.75 -8.02 7.47
N SER A 51 -9.54 -9.10 8.20
CA SER A 51 -8.53 -10.11 7.91
C SER A 51 -8.92 -11.08 6.79
N GLY A 52 -10.22 -11.22 6.51
CA GLY A 52 -10.73 -12.12 5.46
C GLY A 52 -10.97 -11.46 4.11
N THR A 53 -10.72 -10.15 3.96
CA THR A 53 -11.00 -9.40 2.74
C THR A 53 -9.72 -8.82 2.12
N ALA A 54 -9.82 -8.27 0.91
CA ALA A 54 -8.69 -7.57 0.28
C ALA A 54 -8.19 -6.35 1.08
N PHE A 55 -8.95 -5.90 2.09
CA PHE A 55 -8.57 -4.80 2.96
C PHE A 55 -7.22 -5.04 3.64
N ILE A 56 -7.01 -6.20 4.27
CA ILE A 56 -5.76 -6.47 4.98
C ILE A 56 -4.55 -6.51 4.04
N LEU A 57 -4.75 -7.01 2.82
CA LEU A 57 -3.72 -7.04 1.78
C LEU A 57 -3.35 -5.61 1.34
N ILE A 58 -4.35 -4.78 1.06
CA ILE A 58 -4.13 -3.36 0.72
C ILE A 58 -3.42 -2.64 1.86
N TYR A 59 -3.84 -2.86 3.10
CA TYR A 59 -3.20 -2.26 4.27
C TYR A 59 -1.73 -2.69 4.39
N ALA A 60 -1.42 -3.97 4.19
CA ALA A 60 -0.05 -4.46 4.20
C ALA A 60 0.82 -3.84 3.10
N TYR A 61 0.27 -3.66 1.90
CA TYR A 61 0.96 -2.95 0.83
C TYR A 61 1.20 -1.47 1.17
N VAL A 62 0.22 -0.80 1.77
CA VAL A 62 0.41 0.57 2.26
C VAL A 62 1.57 0.63 3.24
N VAL A 63 1.58 -0.22 4.28
CA VAL A 63 2.65 -0.23 5.28
C VAL A 63 4.03 -0.52 4.67
N ARG A 64 4.11 -1.49 3.75
CA ARG A 64 5.37 -1.91 3.13
C ARG A 64 5.92 -0.89 2.14
N PHE A 65 5.07 -0.33 1.29
CA PHE A 65 5.48 0.56 0.19
C PHE A 65 5.38 2.05 0.52
N LEU A 66 4.93 2.41 1.74
CA LEU A 66 4.92 3.80 2.21
C LEU A 66 6.31 4.43 2.15
N ALA A 67 7.36 3.69 2.53
CA ALA A 67 8.73 4.18 2.50
C ALA A 67 9.19 4.58 1.09
N VAL A 68 8.82 3.80 0.07
CA VAL A 68 9.20 4.04 -1.33
C VAL A 68 8.52 5.30 -1.85
N SER A 69 7.22 5.44 -1.62
CA SER A 69 6.48 6.64 -2.02
C SER A 69 6.92 7.89 -1.24
N PHE A 70 7.27 7.76 0.04
CA PHE A 70 7.69 8.88 0.87
C PHE A 70 8.94 9.58 0.31
N ASN A 71 9.95 8.84 -0.13
CA ASN A 71 11.17 9.43 -0.70
C ASN A 71 10.87 10.27 -1.96
N ALA A 72 10.00 9.78 -2.83
CA ALA A 72 9.61 10.49 -4.05
C ALA A 72 8.78 11.76 -3.74
N VAL A 73 7.94 11.70 -2.72
CA VAL A 73 7.16 12.85 -2.24
C VAL A 73 8.05 13.89 -1.55
N GLU A 74 8.97 13.46 -0.69
CA GLU A 74 9.90 14.32 0.05
C GLU A 74 10.79 15.13 -0.90
N ALA A 75 11.35 14.49 -1.93
CA ALA A 75 12.11 15.17 -2.98
C ALA A 75 11.28 16.25 -3.70
N SER A 76 9.98 16.06 -3.83
CA SER A 76 9.08 17.03 -4.44
C SER A 76 8.62 18.13 -3.50
N LEU A 77 8.49 17.83 -2.20
CA LEU A 77 8.18 18.80 -1.16
C LEU A 77 9.32 19.81 -1.00
N GLY A 78 10.57 19.41 -1.25
CA GLY A 78 11.70 20.34 -1.29
C GLY A 78 11.57 21.47 -2.34
N LYS A 79 10.67 21.31 -3.33
CA LYS A 79 10.37 22.36 -4.34
C LYS A 79 9.38 23.40 -3.83
N VAL A 80 8.66 23.12 -2.74
CA VAL A 80 7.69 24.04 -2.14
C VAL A 80 8.44 25.02 -1.23
N THR A 81 8.39 26.31 -1.57
CA THR A 81 9.04 27.36 -0.77
C THR A 81 8.04 28.08 0.13
N PRO A 82 8.45 28.57 1.32
CA PRO A 82 7.58 29.38 2.19
C PRO A 82 7.02 30.65 1.52
N SER A 83 7.73 31.19 0.51
CA SER A 83 7.27 32.33 -0.27
C SER A 83 6.02 32.03 -1.12
N MET A 84 5.87 30.79 -1.60
CA MET A 84 4.67 30.36 -2.33
C MET A 84 3.44 30.35 -1.42
N ASP A 85 3.60 29.85 -0.19
CA ASP A 85 2.55 29.87 0.83
C ASP A 85 2.14 31.30 1.19
N ALA A 86 3.13 32.16 1.44
CA ALA A 86 2.90 33.57 1.76
C ALA A 86 2.16 34.31 0.62
N ALA A 87 2.60 34.13 -0.63
CA ALA A 87 1.94 34.71 -1.80
C ALA A 87 0.50 34.21 -1.96
N SER A 88 0.26 32.91 -1.76
CA SER A 88 -1.09 32.34 -1.86
C SER A 88 -2.06 32.92 -0.81
N ARG A 89 -1.56 33.15 0.41
CA ARG A 89 -2.34 33.75 1.51
C ARG A 89 -2.68 35.20 1.22
N THR A 90 -1.75 35.98 0.67
CA THR A 90 -2.02 37.36 0.23
C THR A 90 -3.06 37.41 -0.88
N LEU A 91 -3.13 36.39 -1.73
CA LEU A 91 -4.18 36.22 -2.75
C LEU A 91 -5.50 35.63 -2.21
N GLY A 92 -5.68 35.59 -0.88
CA GLY A 92 -6.92 35.16 -0.23
C GLY A 92 -7.17 33.64 -0.26
N GLN A 93 -6.17 32.81 -0.57
CA GLN A 93 -6.32 31.36 -0.52
C GLN A 93 -6.23 30.84 0.91
N THR A 94 -7.07 29.85 1.23
CA THR A 94 -6.96 29.04 2.45
C THR A 94 -5.89 27.95 2.27
N ALA A 95 -5.41 27.34 3.36
CA ALA A 95 -4.42 26.26 3.30
C ALA A 95 -4.82 25.11 2.35
N GLY A 96 -6.11 24.72 2.33
CA GLY A 96 -6.63 23.73 1.38
C GLY A 96 -6.65 24.23 -0.07
N GLY A 97 -6.93 25.52 -0.28
CA GLY A 97 -6.85 26.18 -1.59
C GLY A 97 -5.41 26.19 -2.13
N THR A 98 -4.44 26.56 -1.30
CA THR A 98 -3.01 26.53 -1.60
C THR A 98 -2.54 25.13 -1.93
N LEU A 99 -2.91 24.13 -1.12
CA LEU A 99 -2.57 22.73 -1.38
C LEU A 99 -3.06 22.30 -2.76
N ARG A 100 -4.35 22.48 -3.06
CA ARG A 100 -4.96 22.00 -4.30
C ARG A 100 -4.50 22.77 -5.54
N ARG A 101 -4.30 24.09 -5.46
CA ARG A 101 -4.01 24.95 -6.62
C ARG A 101 -2.52 25.14 -6.88
N ILE A 102 -1.68 25.02 -5.86
CA ILE A 102 -0.24 25.31 -5.98
C ILE A 102 0.57 24.04 -5.74
N HIS A 103 0.43 23.40 -4.58
CA HIS A 103 1.28 22.27 -4.21
C HIS A 103 0.98 21.00 -5.02
N THR A 104 -0.30 20.61 -5.16
CA THR A 104 -0.67 19.39 -5.90
C THR A 104 -0.23 19.44 -7.36
N PRO A 105 -0.46 20.53 -8.14
CA PRO A 105 0.01 20.61 -9.52
C PRO A 105 1.53 20.64 -9.64
N LEU A 106 2.23 21.28 -8.70
CA LEU A 106 3.69 21.32 -8.65
C LEU A 106 4.29 19.92 -8.39
N MET A 107 3.64 19.14 -7.53
CA MET A 107 4.10 17.80 -7.13
C MET A 107 3.57 16.67 -8.03
N ARG A 108 2.69 16.96 -8.99
CA ARG A 108 1.98 15.95 -9.79
C ARG A 108 2.90 14.94 -10.48
N SER A 109 4.03 15.40 -11.03
CA SER A 109 4.97 14.53 -11.75
C SER A 109 5.65 13.56 -10.79
N SER A 110 6.05 14.04 -9.62
CA SER A 110 6.65 13.22 -8.56
C SER A 110 5.62 12.25 -7.97
N LEU A 111 4.36 12.67 -7.80
CA LEU A 111 3.28 11.78 -7.36
C LEU A 111 2.98 10.68 -8.37
N LEU A 112 2.96 11.00 -9.67
CA LEU A 112 2.81 10.01 -10.73
C LEU A 112 3.98 9.02 -10.75
N ALA A 113 5.21 9.51 -10.66
CA ALA A 113 6.39 8.65 -10.58
C ALA A 113 6.34 7.73 -9.34
N ALA A 114 5.99 8.27 -8.17
CA ALA A 114 5.80 7.50 -6.95
C ALA A 114 4.71 6.43 -7.11
N GLY A 115 3.58 6.79 -7.72
CA GLY A 115 2.47 5.88 -7.97
C GLY A 115 2.85 4.73 -8.90
N ILE A 116 3.56 5.01 -9.99
CA ILE A 116 4.05 4.00 -10.93
C ILE A 116 5.03 3.05 -10.22
N LEU A 117 5.98 3.59 -9.45
CA LEU A 117 6.95 2.78 -8.70
C LEU A 117 6.26 1.84 -7.70
N VAL A 118 5.35 2.36 -6.88
CA VAL A 118 4.58 1.55 -5.93
C VAL A 118 3.73 0.52 -6.65
N PHE A 119 3.11 0.87 -7.78
CA PHE A 119 2.29 -0.05 -8.56
C PHE A 119 3.10 -1.24 -9.07
N VAL A 120 4.27 -0.99 -9.67
CA VAL A 120 5.17 -2.05 -10.14
C VAL A 120 5.67 -2.91 -8.97
N ASP A 121 5.98 -2.29 -7.82
CA ASP A 121 6.39 -3.01 -6.62
C ASP A 121 5.29 -3.90 -6.04
N VAL A 122 4.04 -3.42 -6.02
CA VAL A 122 2.88 -4.20 -5.58
C VAL A 122 2.61 -5.38 -6.52
N MET A 123 2.74 -5.19 -7.83
CA MET A 123 2.46 -6.26 -8.82
C MET A 123 3.34 -7.50 -8.65
N LYS A 124 4.60 -7.31 -8.24
CA LYS A 124 5.59 -8.38 -8.02
C LYS A 124 5.67 -8.83 -6.56
N GLU A 125 4.91 -8.23 -5.66
CA GLU A 125 4.94 -8.59 -4.24
C GLU A 125 4.27 -9.96 -4.04
N LEU A 126 5.06 -10.90 -3.52
CA LEU A 126 4.67 -12.29 -3.30
C LEU A 126 4.59 -12.66 -1.81
N PRO A 127 5.61 -12.36 -0.97
CA PRO A 127 5.67 -12.89 0.40
C PRO A 127 4.49 -12.46 1.27
N ALA A 128 4.11 -11.18 1.22
CA ALA A 128 2.97 -10.70 1.98
C ALA A 128 1.64 -11.24 1.43
N THR A 129 1.55 -11.38 0.10
CA THR A 129 0.32 -11.73 -0.61
C THR A 129 -0.06 -13.19 -0.43
N ILE A 130 0.89 -14.12 -0.44
CA ILE A 130 0.59 -15.53 -0.17
C ILE A 130 -0.06 -15.70 1.22
N ILE A 131 0.37 -14.90 2.20
CA ILE A 131 -0.10 -14.99 3.59
C ILE A 131 -1.45 -14.29 3.78
N LEU A 132 -1.65 -13.13 3.16
CA LEU A 132 -2.79 -12.25 3.42
C LEU A 132 -3.90 -12.29 2.36
N ARG A 133 -3.69 -12.97 1.23
CA ARG A 133 -4.72 -13.01 0.17
C ARG A 133 -6.02 -13.62 0.71
N PRO A 134 -7.19 -13.04 0.37
CA PRO A 134 -8.45 -13.68 0.67
C PRO A 134 -8.62 -14.96 -0.17
N PHE A 135 -9.56 -15.81 0.23
CA PHE A 135 -9.86 -17.04 -0.49
C PHE A 135 -10.26 -16.74 -1.94
N ASN A 136 -9.84 -17.61 -2.87
CA ASN A 136 -10.10 -17.49 -4.31
C ASN A 136 -9.60 -16.19 -4.95
N PHE A 137 -8.60 -15.53 -4.37
CA PHE A 137 -7.98 -14.34 -4.94
C PHE A 137 -6.49 -14.57 -5.21
N ASP A 138 -6.17 -14.87 -6.47
CA ASP A 138 -4.81 -15.03 -6.93
C ASP A 138 -4.34 -13.77 -7.68
N THR A 139 -3.22 -13.21 -7.23
CA THR A 139 -2.52 -12.14 -7.96
C THR A 139 -1.64 -12.73 -9.05
N LEU A 140 -1.16 -11.88 -9.97
CA LEU A 140 -0.21 -12.31 -11.02
C LEU A 140 1.05 -12.95 -10.42
N ALA A 141 1.62 -12.35 -9.37
CA ALA A 141 2.80 -12.88 -8.69
C ALA A 141 2.53 -14.26 -8.07
N VAL A 142 1.39 -14.39 -7.39
CA VAL A 142 0.95 -15.65 -6.79
C VAL A 142 0.75 -16.72 -7.86
N ARG A 143 0.06 -16.40 -8.95
CA ARG A 143 -0.25 -17.34 -10.03
C ARG A 143 1.00 -17.80 -10.77
N ALA A 144 1.92 -16.87 -11.05
CA ALA A 144 3.21 -17.19 -11.63
C ALA A 144 4.00 -18.13 -10.70
N HIS A 145 4.03 -17.83 -9.40
CA HIS A 145 4.75 -18.65 -8.42
C HIS A 145 4.14 -20.03 -8.24
N SER A 146 2.81 -20.16 -8.16
CA SER A 146 2.14 -21.45 -7.99
C SER A 146 2.36 -22.34 -9.21
N LEU A 147 2.13 -21.82 -10.42
CA LEU A 147 2.31 -22.59 -11.66
C LEU A 147 3.77 -22.96 -11.90
N ALA A 148 4.72 -22.10 -11.54
CA ALA A 148 6.13 -22.43 -11.63
C ALA A 148 6.55 -23.50 -10.60
N SER A 149 6.01 -23.43 -9.38
CA SER A 149 6.24 -24.46 -8.34
C SER A 149 5.64 -25.81 -8.73
N ASP A 150 4.56 -25.81 -9.52
CA ASP A 150 3.93 -27.00 -10.09
C ASP A 150 4.61 -27.50 -11.38
N GLU A 151 5.79 -26.98 -11.74
CA GLU A 151 6.53 -27.27 -12.97
C GLU A 151 5.79 -26.92 -14.28
N ARG A 152 4.69 -26.17 -14.21
CA ARG A 152 3.86 -25.73 -15.36
C ARG A 152 4.36 -24.40 -15.93
N LEU A 153 5.63 -24.39 -16.34
CA LEU A 153 6.32 -23.17 -16.79
C LEU A 153 5.65 -22.48 -17.99
N ALA A 154 5.09 -23.26 -18.92
CA ALA A 154 4.38 -22.73 -20.08
C ALA A 154 3.17 -21.87 -19.67
N GLU A 155 2.41 -22.32 -18.66
CA GLU A 155 1.25 -21.57 -18.16
C GLU A 155 1.66 -20.41 -17.24
N ALA A 156 2.73 -20.58 -16.48
CA ALA A 156 3.29 -19.51 -15.64
C ALA A 156 3.79 -18.32 -16.49
N SER A 157 4.22 -18.58 -17.72
CA SER A 157 4.80 -17.58 -18.63
C SER A 157 3.88 -16.38 -18.85
N THR A 158 2.56 -16.59 -19.00
CA THR A 158 1.60 -15.50 -19.25
C THR A 158 1.59 -14.48 -18.11
N ALA A 159 1.51 -14.95 -16.86
CA ALA A 159 1.51 -14.08 -15.68
C ALA A 159 2.87 -13.37 -15.52
N SER A 160 3.98 -14.10 -15.70
CA SER A 160 5.34 -13.55 -15.61
C SER A 160 5.61 -12.50 -16.68
N LEU A 161 5.25 -12.76 -17.94
CA LEU A 161 5.42 -11.81 -19.04
C LEU A 161 4.56 -10.58 -18.87
N THR A 162 3.34 -10.71 -18.34
CA THR A 162 2.48 -9.57 -18.03
C THR A 162 3.13 -8.67 -16.98
N ILE A 163 3.72 -9.24 -15.92
CA ILE A 163 4.47 -8.47 -14.91
C ILE A 163 5.66 -7.75 -15.56
N VAL A 164 6.40 -8.40 -16.46
CA VAL A 164 7.54 -7.82 -17.16
C VAL A 164 7.12 -6.67 -18.07
N VAL A 165 6.08 -6.84 -18.88
CA VAL A 165 5.58 -5.81 -19.82
C VAL A 165 5.09 -4.57 -19.10
N VAL A 166 4.51 -4.72 -17.91
CA VAL A 166 3.99 -3.60 -17.12
C VAL A 166 5.07 -2.99 -16.21
N GLY A 167 6.08 -3.77 -15.83
CA GLY A 167 7.15 -3.36 -14.94
C GLY A 167 8.38 -2.73 -15.61
N ILE A 168 8.49 -2.85 -16.94
CA ILE A 168 9.51 -2.19 -17.80
C ILE A 168 8.92 -0.93 -18.41
#